data_AF-A0AAD6V5K8-F1
#
_entry.id   AF-A0AAD6V5K8-F1
#
_cell.length_a   1.000
_cell.length_b   1.000
_cell.length_c   1.000
_cell.angle_alpha   90.00
_cell.angle_beta   90.00
_cell.angle_gamma   90.00
#
_symmetry.space_group_name_H-M   'P 1'
#
loop_
_entity.id
_entity.type
_entity.pdbx_description
1 polymer ?
#
loop_
_entity_poly.entity_id
_entity_poly.type
_entity_poly.pdbx_seq_one_letter_code
_entity_poly.pdbx_strand_id
1 'polypeptide(L)'
;KCQKHNHSKTCFKYWRGPPEPKTCRFDLHEDNTRPQSSFDPETGELCLRCLDGLVNNFNSTIIEAIRCNMDIKFIGSGASAKGILYYITDYITKSQLKTHVAFSMLELAVKKLGEYNPLENNLTVRAKKMLQKCAYAMLSQQELSAQQVASYLMDFEDHFTSHSYRNLYWTSFESFINNELP
;
A
#
# COMPACT_ATOMS: atom_id res chain seq x y z
N LYS A 1 -14.82 -20.76 15.93
CA LYS A 1 -13.65 -20.29 16.71
C LYS A 1 -13.58 -18.78 16.50
N CYS A 2 -13.76 -17.96 17.54
CA CYS A 2 -13.69 -16.51 17.41
C CYS A 2 -12.25 -16.06 17.19
N GLN A 3 -12.03 -15.04 16.34
CA GLN A 3 -10.71 -14.44 16.10
C GLN A 3 -10.36 -13.54 17.29
N LYS A 4 -9.72 -14.12 18.31
CA LYS A 4 -9.22 -13.43 19.50
C LYS A 4 -7.71 -13.27 19.37
N HIS A 5 -7.20 -12.08 19.71
CA HIS A 5 -5.77 -11.83 19.69
C HIS A 5 -5.02 -12.77 20.63
N ASN A 6 -3.92 -13.34 20.15
CA ASN A 6 -2.97 -14.08 20.96
C ASN A 6 -1.60 -13.44 20.74
N HIS A 7 -0.99 -12.98 21.82
CA HIS A 7 0.28 -12.28 21.74
C HIS A 7 1.37 -13.20 21.17
N SER A 8 2.11 -12.64 20.22
CA SER A 8 3.23 -13.31 19.56
C SER A 8 4.46 -12.40 19.58
N LYS A 9 5.62 -12.90 19.13
CA LYS A 9 6.85 -12.10 19.02
C LYS A 9 6.65 -10.79 18.25
N THR A 10 5.74 -10.78 17.27
CA THR A 10 5.38 -9.59 16.48
C THR A 10 4.77 -8.46 17.33
N CYS A 11 4.05 -8.81 18.40
CA CYS A 11 3.42 -7.85 19.30
C CYS A 11 4.47 -6.99 20.02
N PHE A 12 5.67 -7.55 20.22
CA PHE A 12 6.74 -6.90 20.96
C PHE A 12 7.89 -6.45 20.05
N LYS A 13 7.66 -6.42 18.72
CA LYS A 13 8.68 -6.04 17.71
C LYS A 13 9.33 -4.67 17.99
N TYR A 14 8.55 -3.72 18.51
CA TYR A 14 9.00 -2.36 18.78
C TYR A 14 9.31 -2.11 20.26
N TRP A 15 9.15 -3.11 21.12
CA TRP A 15 9.47 -2.97 22.54
C TRP A 15 11.00 -2.97 22.70
N ARG A 16 11.55 -1.87 23.20
CA ARG A 16 13.01 -1.63 23.25
C ARG A 16 13.64 -1.98 24.61
N GLY A 17 12.89 -2.64 25.48
CA GLY A 17 13.38 -3.05 26.80
C GLY A 17 12.70 -2.29 27.95
N PRO A 18 13.26 -2.39 29.17
CA PRO A 18 12.63 -1.93 30.42
C PRO A 18 12.16 -0.46 30.41
N PRO A 19 11.15 -0.12 31.24
CA PRO A 19 10.52 -0.99 32.25
C PRO A 19 9.42 -1.89 31.67
N GLU A 20 9.19 -3.02 32.33
CA GLU A 20 7.99 -3.82 32.14
C GLU A 20 6.75 -3.05 32.64
N PRO A 21 5.55 -3.33 32.12
CA PRO A 21 5.18 -4.45 31.23
C PRO A 21 5.45 -4.22 29.74
N LYS A 22 5.58 -5.32 28.99
CA LYS A 22 5.66 -5.28 27.53
C LYS A 22 4.34 -4.81 26.95
N THR A 23 4.33 -3.66 26.28
CA THR A 23 3.13 -3.17 25.58
C THR A 23 2.99 -3.88 24.24
N CYS A 24 1.78 -4.39 23.95
CA CYS A 24 1.45 -4.90 22.64
C CYS A 24 1.45 -3.74 21.64
N ARG A 25 2.22 -3.86 20.55
CA ARG A 25 2.24 -2.91 19.43
C ARG A 25 0.84 -2.60 18.86
N PHE A 26 -0.09 -3.55 18.96
CA PHE A 26 -1.45 -3.40 18.47
C PHE A 26 -2.40 -2.80 19.50
N ASP A 27 -1.89 -2.48 20.70
CA ASP A 27 -2.66 -1.93 21.82
C ASP A 27 -3.85 -2.83 22.23
N LEU A 28 -3.61 -4.15 22.20
CA LEU A 28 -4.58 -5.17 22.63
C LEU A 28 -4.14 -5.78 23.95
N HIS A 29 -4.98 -5.61 24.97
CA HIS A 29 -4.78 -6.08 26.33
C HIS A 29 -6.12 -6.49 26.95
N GLU A 30 -6.14 -7.46 27.86
CA GLU A 30 -7.38 -7.91 28.51
C GLU A 30 -8.10 -6.79 29.25
N ASP A 31 -7.33 -5.85 29.81
CA ASP A 31 -7.86 -4.68 30.53
C ASP A 31 -8.40 -3.57 29.62
N ASN A 32 -8.19 -3.65 28.29
CA ASN A 32 -8.67 -2.65 27.33
C ASN A 32 -10.17 -2.81 27.03
N THR A 33 -10.98 -2.89 28.07
CA THR A 33 -12.45 -2.98 27.99
C THR A 33 -13.10 -1.65 28.32
N ARG A 34 -14.28 -1.42 27.73
CA ARG A 34 -15.11 -0.23 27.94
C ARG A 34 -16.57 -0.65 27.98
N PRO A 35 -17.29 -0.49 29.11
CA PRO A 35 -18.66 -0.98 29.24
C PRO A 35 -19.67 -0.19 28.40
N GLN A 36 -19.34 1.07 28.08
CA GLN A 36 -20.17 1.98 27.31
C GLN A 36 -19.31 2.81 26.36
N SER A 37 -19.92 3.28 25.28
CA SER A 37 -19.27 4.23 24.38
C SER A 37 -19.24 5.61 25.03
N SER A 38 -18.15 6.34 24.84
CA SER A 38 -17.95 7.69 25.36
C SER A 38 -17.34 8.58 24.29
N PHE A 39 -17.60 9.88 24.37
CA PHE A 39 -16.95 10.89 23.54
C PHE A 39 -16.07 11.75 24.42
N ASP A 40 -14.80 11.92 24.03
CA ASP A 40 -13.86 12.80 24.69
C ASP A 40 -13.92 14.19 24.03
N PRO A 41 -14.44 15.23 24.72
CA PRO A 41 -14.58 16.56 24.16
C PRO A 41 -13.25 17.29 23.96
N GLU A 42 -12.18 16.90 24.67
CA GLU A 42 -10.87 17.54 24.54
C GLU A 42 -10.11 17.02 23.31
N THR A 43 -10.13 15.71 23.11
CA THR A 43 -9.44 15.06 21.98
C THR A 43 -10.30 14.93 20.73
N GLY A 44 -11.63 15.01 20.88
CA GLY A 44 -12.60 14.74 19.81
C GLY A 44 -12.75 13.24 19.48
N GLU A 45 -12.27 12.36 20.36
CA GLU A 45 -12.27 10.91 20.13
C GLU A 45 -13.57 10.24 20.58
N LEU A 46 -14.15 9.44 19.69
CA LEU A 46 -15.23 8.51 20.03
C LEU A 46 -14.63 7.17 20.46
N CYS A 47 -14.71 6.87 21.75
CA CYS A 47 -14.35 5.57 22.30
C CYS A 47 -15.57 4.66 22.30
N LEU A 48 -15.55 3.60 21.50
CA LEU A 48 -16.66 2.65 21.45
C LEU A 48 -16.64 1.69 22.65
N ARG A 49 -17.81 1.20 23.02
CA ARG A 49 -17.95 0.07 23.96
C ARG A 49 -17.12 -1.12 23.47
N CYS A 50 -16.25 -1.65 24.33
CA CYS A 50 -15.38 -2.79 24.09
C CYS A 50 -15.59 -3.83 25.19
N LEU A 51 -16.06 -5.02 24.82
CA LEU A 51 -16.35 -6.10 25.79
C LEU A 51 -15.19 -7.07 26.01
N ASP A 52 -14.24 -7.10 25.08
CA ASP A 52 -13.04 -7.93 25.15
C ASP A 52 -11.87 -7.15 24.53
N GLY A 53 -10.93 -6.70 25.35
CA GLY A 53 -9.80 -5.88 24.89
C GLY A 53 -8.77 -6.63 24.03
N LEU A 54 -8.97 -7.93 23.81
CA LEU A 54 -8.20 -8.73 22.85
C LEU A 54 -8.92 -8.91 21.50
N VAL A 55 -10.05 -8.23 21.30
CA VAL A 55 -10.79 -8.23 20.04
C VAL A 55 -10.81 -6.80 19.48
N ASN A 56 -10.41 -6.65 18.22
CA ASN A 56 -10.47 -5.37 17.53
C ASN A 56 -11.93 -4.90 17.38
N ASN A 57 -12.12 -3.60 17.22
CA ASN A 57 -13.40 -3.06 16.79
C ASN A 57 -13.83 -3.66 15.44
N PHE A 58 -15.06 -4.12 15.36
CA PHE A 58 -15.61 -4.76 14.17
C PHE A 58 -17.09 -4.39 14.01
N ASN A 59 -17.61 -4.61 12.80
CA ASN A 59 -19.03 -4.53 12.49
C ASN A 59 -19.54 -5.94 12.17
N SER A 60 -20.64 -6.36 12.82
CA SER A 60 -21.17 -7.72 12.66
C SER A 60 -21.62 -8.03 11.22
N THR A 61 -22.26 -7.09 10.55
CA THR A 61 -22.72 -7.28 9.17
C THR A 61 -21.54 -7.41 8.21
N ILE A 62 -20.54 -6.54 8.34
CA ILE A 62 -19.36 -6.57 7.48
C ILE A 62 -18.59 -7.86 7.72
N ILE A 63 -18.31 -8.26 8.97
CA ILE A 63 -17.52 -9.46 9.26
C ILE A 63 -18.19 -10.74 8.72
N GLU A 64 -19.53 -10.80 8.75
CA GLU A 64 -20.30 -11.90 8.17
C GLU A 64 -20.19 -11.95 6.64
N ALA A 65 -20.24 -10.79 5.98
CA ALA A 65 -20.17 -10.67 4.53
C ALA A 65 -18.77 -10.95 3.99
N ILE A 66 -17.74 -10.34 4.56
CA ILE A 66 -16.37 -10.38 4.02
C ILE A 66 -15.52 -11.50 4.62
N ARG A 67 -15.91 -12.02 5.80
CA ARG A 67 -15.23 -13.12 6.51
C ARG A 67 -13.72 -12.92 6.70
N CYS A 68 -13.27 -11.69 6.83
CA CYS A 68 -11.88 -11.34 7.09
C CYS A 68 -11.75 -10.50 8.36
N ASN A 69 -10.53 -10.45 8.90
CA ASN A 69 -10.26 -9.71 10.13
C ASN A 69 -10.47 -8.20 9.92
N MET A 70 -10.97 -7.51 10.94
CA MET A 70 -11.24 -6.07 10.89
C MET A 70 -10.59 -5.34 12.05
N ASP A 71 -10.35 -4.04 11.83
CA ASP A 71 -9.94 -3.07 12.84
C ASP A 71 -10.54 -1.71 12.47
N ILE A 72 -11.77 -1.47 12.94
CA ILE A 72 -12.53 -0.24 12.64
C ILE A 72 -12.15 0.84 13.65
N LYS A 73 -11.65 1.98 13.17
CA LYS A 73 -11.31 3.12 14.02
C LYS A 73 -12.08 4.36 13.58
N PHE A 74 -12.60 5.11 14.55
CA PHE A 74 -13.22 6.41 14.30
C PHE A 74 -12.13 7.48 14.14
N ILE A 75 -12.30 8.38 13.16
CA ILE A 75 -11.37 9.48 12.89
C ILE A 75 -12.09 10.78 13.22
N GLY A 76 -12.00 11.21 14.47
CA GLY A 76 -12.68 12.41 14.97
C GLY A 76 -11.82 13.67 15.00
N SER A 77 -10.49 13.52 15.00
CA SER A 77 -9.56 14.62 15.20
C SER A 77 -8.61 14.80 14.00
N GLY A 78 -8.12 16.02 13.81
CA GLY A 78 -7.13 16.32 12.78
C GLY A 78 -5.81 15.57 12.97
N ALA A 79 -5.42 15.29 14.22
CA ALA A 79 -4.24 14.50 14.54
C ALA A 79 -4.40 13.03 14.10
N SER A 80 -5.54 12.41 14.40
CA SER A 80 -5.85 11.04 13.98
C SER A 80 -5.99 10.93 12.46
N ALA A 81 -6.61 11.92 11.82
CA ALA A 81 -6.71 12.00 10.36
C ALA A 81 -5.33 12.10 9.70
N LYS A 82 -4.44 12.95 10.23
CA LYS A 82 -3.06 13.08 9.74
C LYS A 82 -2.29 11.76 9.91
N GLY A 83 -2.40 11.11 11.07
CA GLY A 83 -1.75 9.82 11.32
C GLY A 83 -2.19 8.73 10.34
N ILE A 84 -3.49 8.64 10.08
CA ILE A 84 -4.06 7.68 9.12
C ILE A 84 -3.65 8.03 7.68
N LEU A 85 -3.62 9.30 7.32
CA LEU A 85 -3.16 9.72 5.99
C LEU A 85 -1.70 9.30 5.75
N TYR A 86 -0.80 9.52 6.72
CA TYR A 86 0.58 9.03 6.64
C TYR A 86 0.63 7.52 6.51
N TYR A 87 -0.14 6.79 7.31
CA TYR A 87 -0.21 5.34 7.25
C TYR A 87 -0.67 4.87 5.86
N ILE A 88 -1.79 5.38 5.34
CA ILE A 88 -2.29 5.03 4.01
C ILE A 88 -1.25 5.36 2.93
N THR A 89 -0.63 6.53 3.02
CA THR A 89 0.39 6.97 2.06
C THR A 89 1.62 6.05 2.09
N ASP A 90 2.10 5.65 3.26
CA ASP A 90 3.22 4.70 3.41
C ASP A 90 2.92 3.35 2.76
N TYR A 91 1.66 2.87 2.86
CA TYR A 91 1.24 1.62 2.21
C TYR A 91 1.07 1.76 0.69
N ILE A 92 0.47 2.86 0.22
CA ILE A 92 0.30 3.12 -1.23
C ILE A 92 1.66 3.33 -1.91
N THR A 93 2.57 4.05 -1.26
CA THR A 93 3.91 4.36 -1.81
C THR A 93 4.92 3.25 -1.59
N LYS A 94 4.55 2.16 -0.89
CA LYS A 94 5.41 1.01 -0.68
C LYS A 94 5.76 0.37 -2.02
N SER A 95 7.06 0.30 -2.34
CA SER A 95 7.52 -0.32 -3.58
C SER A 95 6.97 -1.75 -3.71
N GLN A 96 6.19 -1.99 -4.76
CA GLN A 96 5.60 -3.30 -5.05
C GLN A 96 6.68 -4.33 -5.41
N LEU A 97 7.80 -3.87 -5.97
CA LEU A 97 8.93 -4.72 -6.35
C LEU A 97 10.11 -4.49 -5.41
N LYS A 98 10.56 -5.56 -4.73
CA LYS A 98 11.79 -5.50 -3.95
C LYS A 98 12.98 -5.40 -4.89
N THR A 99 13.95 -4.55 -4.54
CA THR A 99 15.12 -4.25 -5.37
C THR A 99 15.90 -5.50 -5.80
N HIS A 100 16.08 -6.49 -4.92
CA HIS A 100 16.78 -7.73 -5.28
C HIS A 100 16.03 -8.56 -6.33
N VAL A 101 14.69 -8.59 -6.26
CA VAL A 101 13.86 -9.26 -7.27
C VAL A 101 14.01 -8.55 -8.60
N ALA A 102 13.96 -7.21 -8.60
CA ALA A 102 14.18 -6.41 -9.81
C ALA A 102 15.53 -6.74 -10.46
N PHE A 103 16.62 -6.79 -9.68
CA PHE A 103 17.95 -7.11 -10.20
C PHE A 103 18.05 -8.53 -10.77
N SER A 104 17.53 -9.55 -10.08
CA SER A 104 17.52 -10.92 -10.58
C SER A 104 16.74 -11.04 -11.91
N MET A 105 15.67 -10.27 -12.06
CA MET A 105 14.88 -10.25 -13.30
C MET A 105 15.61 -9.56 -14.45
N LEU A 106 16.32 -8.46 -14.18
CA LEU A 106 17.17 -7.80 -15.16
C LEU A 106 18.29 -8.74 -15.64
N GLU A 107 18.93 -9.45 -14.71
CA GLU A 107 19.95 -10.45 -15.04
C GLU A 107 19.38 -11.57 -15.95
N LEU A 108 18.21 -12.09 -15.62
CA LEU A 108 17.52 -13.10 -16.45
C LEU A 108 17.16 -12.56 -17.84
N ALA A 109 16.68 -11.32 -17.92
CA ALA A 109 16.35 -10.67 -19.18
C ALA A 109 17.59 -10.49 -20.07
N VAL A 110 18.73 -10.13 -19.46
CA VAL A 110 20.05 -10.04 -20.12
C VAL A 110 20.48 -11.41 -20.66
N LYS A 111 20.43 -12.46 -19.84
CA LYS A 111 20.74 -13.84 -20.27
C LYS A 111 19.87 -14.29 -21.45
N LYS A 112 18.58 -13.93 -21.45
CA LYS A 112 17.62 -14.25 -22.53
C LYS A 112 17.83 -13.49 -23.85
N LEU A 113 18.74 -12.51 -23.92
CA LEU A 113 19.12 -11.87 -25.19
C LEU A 113 20.16 -12.68 -25.97
N GLY A 114 20.73 -13.74 -25.38
CA GLY A 114 21.80 -14.53 -25.98
C GLY A 114 23.08 -13.73 -26.19
N GLU A 115 24.08 -14.34 -26.83
CA GLU A 115 25.34 -13.68 -27.15
C GLU A 115 25.16 -12.61 -28.25
N TYR A 116 26.02 -11.60 -28.24
CA TYR A 116 26.02 -10.56 -29.27
C TYR A 116 26.75 -11.07 -30.51
N ASN A 117 26.04 -11.18 -31.63
CA ASN A 117 26.62 -11.43 -32.94
C ASN A 117 26.69 -10.12 -33.74
N PRO A 118 27.88 -9.58 -34.05
CA PRO A 118 28.06 -8.33 -34.79
C PRO A 118 27.49 -8.36 -36.21
N LEU A 119 27.39 -9.54 -36.82
CA LEU A 119 26.92 -9.72 -38.21
C LEU A 119 25.39 -9.70 -38.33
N GLU A 120 24.69 -10.03 -37.25
CA GLU A 120 23.22 -10.18 -37.25
C GLU A 120 22.50 -9.14 -36.37
N ASN A 121 23.21 -8.52 -35.41
CA ASN A 121 22.59 -7.63 -34.44
C ASN A 121 22.93 -6.16 -34.70
N ASN A 122 21.95 -5.40 -35.19
CA ASN A 122 22.00 -3.94 -35.08
C ASN A 122 21.96 -3.53 -33.59
N LEU A 123 22.96 -2.75 -33.17
CA LEU A 123 23.16 -2.35 -31.77
C LEU A 123 21.92 -1.66 -31.17
N THR A 124 21.29 -0.76 -31.93
CA THR A 124 20.10 0.00 -31.51
C THR A 124 18.90 -0.92 -31.35
N VAL A 125 18.70 -1.87 -32.29
CA VAL A 125 17.60 -2.85 -32.22
C VAL A 125 17.79 -3.78 -31.03
N ARG A 126 19.02 -4.22 -30.76
CA ARG A 126 19.34 -5.06 -29.60
C ARG A 126 19.12 -4.33 -28.28
N ALA A 127 19.55 -3.07 -28.17
CA ALA A 127 19.33 -2.24 -26.99
C ALA A 127 17.83 -2.05 -26.72
N LYS A 128 17.02 -1.77 -27.76
CA LYS A 128 15.56 -1.67 -27.64
C LYS A 128 14.94 -2.98 -27.16
N LYS A 129 15.33 -4.12 -27.73
CA LYS A 129 14.87 -5.46 -27.30
C LYS A 129 15.25 -5.75 -25.85
N MET A 130 16.42 -5.29 -25.40
CA MET A 130 16.87 -5.45 -24.02
C MET A 130 15.96 -4.68 -23.06
N LEU A 131 15.74 -3.39 -23.31
CA LEU A 131 14.85 -2.57 -22.49
C LEU A 131 13.42 -3.15 -22.44
N GLN A 132 12.90 -3.61 -23.57
CA GLN A 132 11.58 -4.26 -23.63
C GLN A 132 11.53 -5.55 -22.79
N LYS A 133 12.51 -6.44 -22.92
CA LYS A 133 12.56 -7.69 -22.11
C LYS A 133 12.67 -7.39 -20.63
N CYS A 134 13.47 -6.41 -20.23
CA CYS A 134 13.58 -5.95 -18.85
C CYS A 134 12.23 -5.42 -18.34
N ALA A 135 11.58 -4.54 -19.11
CA ALA A 135 10.27 -3.98 -18.75
C ALA A 135 9.19 -5.07 -18.60
N TYR A 136 9.09 -5.99 -19.55
CA TYR A 136 8.12 -7.09 -19.48
C TYR A 136 8.41 -8.05 -18.33
N ALA A 137 9.69 -8.32 -18.05
CA ALA A 137 10.08 -9.13 -16.90
C ALA A 137 9.63 -8.48 -15.58
N MET A 138 9.82 -7.17 -15.43
CA MET A 138 9.36 -6.42 -14.26
C MET A 138 7.83 -6.42 -14.14
N LEU A 139 7.11 -6.13 -15.23
CA LEU A 139 5.64 -6.13 -15.25
C LEU A 139 5.05 -7.50 -14.91
N SER A 140 5.64 -8.58 -15.41
CA SER A 140 5.14 -9.94 -15.18
C SER A 140 5.20 -10.42 -13.73
N GLN A 141 6.01 -9.76 -12.90
CA GLN A 141 6.21 -10.09 -11.48
C GLN A 141 5.59 -9.05 -10.55
N GLN A 142 4.87 -8.07 -11.10
CA GLN A 142 4.19 -7.08 -10.30
C GLN A 142 2.98 -7.74 -9.63
N GLU A 143 3.01 -7.83 -8.31
CA GLU A 143 1.87 -8.30 -7.52
C GLU A 143 0.80 -7.20 -7.47
N LEU A 144 -0.42 -7.55 -7.87
CA LEU A 144 -1.60 -6.69 -7.76
C LEU A 144 -2.46 -7.16 -6.59
N SER A 145 -3.07 -6.23 -5.85
CA SER A 145 -4.00 -6.61 -4.78
C SER A 145 -5.27 -7.22 -5.37
N ALA A 146 -5.88 -8.17 -4.64
CA ALA A 146 -7.14 -8.78 -5.07
C ALA A 146 -8.25 -7.72 -5.28
N GLN A 147 -8.23 -6.65 -4.49
CA GLN A 147 -9.16 -5.53 -4.60
C GLN A 147 -8.94 -4.74 -5.89
N GLN A 148 -7.70 -4.46 -6.27
CA GLN A 148 -7.38 -3.80 -7.54
C GLN A 148 -7.82 -4.63 -8.73
N VAL A 149 -7.53 -5.94 -8.71
CA VAL A 149 -7.95 -6.87 -9.77
C VAL A 149 -9.48 -6.93 -9.87
N ALA A 150 -10.18 -7.06 -8.74
CA ALA A 150 -11.63 -7.07 -8.72
C ALA A 150 -12.23 -5.76 -9.24
N SER A 151 -11.71 -4.60 -8.80
CA SER A 151 -12.15 -3.28 -9.28
C SER A 151 -12.03 -3.17 -10.80
N TYR A 152 -10.88 -3.58 -11.35
CA TYR A 152 -10.64 -3.54 -12.79
C TYR A 152 -11.55 -4.51 -13.56
N LEU A 153 -11.75 -5.74 -13.07
CA LEU A 153 -12.65 -6.72 -13.69
C LEU A 153 -14.12 -6.31 -13.64
N MET A 154 -14.51 -5.49 -12.66
CA MET A 154 -15.87 -4.98 -12.50
C MET A 154 -16.08 -3.64 -13.23
N ASP A 155 -15.08 -3.16 -13.99
CA ASP A 155 -15.11 -1.87 -14.69
C ASP A 155 -15.42 -0.68 -13.76
N PHE A 156 -14.90 -0.74 -12.54
CA PHE A 156 -15.02 0.35 -11.58
C PHE A 156 -13.96 1.43 -11.84
N GLU A 157 -14.37 2.68 -11.70
CA GLU A 157 -13.51 3.84 -11.85
C GLU A 157 -12.40 3.83 -10.79
N ASP A 158 -11.17 4.08 -11.23
CA ASP A 158 -9.95 4.05 -10.40
C ASP A 158 -9.38 5.43 -10.08
N HIS A 159 -10.09 6.50 -10.48
CA HIS A 159 -9.68 7.87 -10.27
C HIS A 159 -10.87 8.76 -9.89
N PHE A 160 -10.63 9.72 -9.00
CA PHE A 160 -11.60 10.73 -8.63
C PHE A 160 -11.02 12.09 -9.00
N THR A 161 -11.72 12.84 -9.85
CA THR A 161 -11.33 14.20 -10.22
C THR A 161 -12.38 15.18 -9.73
N SER A 162 -11.95 16.29 -9.14
CA SER A 162 -12.84 17.42 -8.86
C SER A 162 -12.95 18.37 -10.05
N HIS A 163 -12.09 18.22 -11.07
CA HIS A 163 -11.95 19.15 -12.19
C HIS A 163 -11.69 18.39 -13.49
N SER A 164 -12.18 18.93 -14.60
CA SER A 164 -11.86 18.42 -15.93
C SER A 164 -10.52 19.00 -16.40
N TYR A 165 -9.56 18.11 -16.68
CA TYR A 165 -8.27 18.49 -17.23
C TYR A 165 -8.30 18.46 -18.76
N ARG A 166 -7.40 19.21 -19.41
CA ARG A 166 -7.16 19.12 -20.85
C ARG A 166 -5.78 18.53 -21.10
N ASN A 167 -5.67 17.71 -22.14
CA ASN A 167 -4.40 17.12 -22.55
C ASN A 167 -3.41 18.24 -22.90
N LEU A 168 -2.27 18.25 -22.21
CA LEU A 168 -1.12 19.07 -22.55
C LEU A 168 -0.12 18.19 -23.31
N TYR A 169 0.05 18.44 -24.60
CA TYR A 169 1.05 17.74 -25.40
C TYR A 169 2.43 18.31 -25.09
N TRP A 170 3.10 17.70 -24.10
CA TRP A 170 4.33 18.22 -23.51
C TRP A 170 5.40 18.59 -24.53
N THR A 171 5.70 17.72 -25.49
CA THR A 171 6.73 17.98 -26.51
C THR A 171 6.39 19.17 -27.42
N SER A 172 5.12 19.33 -27.79
CA SER A 172 4.66 20.49 -28.58
C SER A 172 4.73 21.77 -27.76
N PHE A 173 4.35 21.70 -26.48
CA PHE A 173 4.41 22.84 -25.56
C PHE A 173 5.85 23.25 -25.23
N GLU A 174 6.73 22.28 -24.96
CA GLU A 174 8.17 22.48 -24.75
C GLU A 174 8.83 23.10 -25.98
N SER A 175 8.53 22.59 -27.19
CA SER A 175 9.01 23.20 -28.42
C SER A 175 8.53 24.64 -28.61
N PHE A 176 7.28 24.94 -28.22
CA PHE A 176 6.75 26.30 -28.27
C PHE A 176 7.49 27.22 -27.30
N ILE A 177 7.67 26.80 -26.04
CA ILE A 177 8.43 27.55 -25.01
C ILE A 177 9.86 27.81 -25.47
N ASN A 178 10.56 26.80 -25.97
CA ASN A 178 11.95 26.91 -26.42
C ASN A 178 12.11 27.83 -27.65
N ASN A 179 11.05 28.01 -28.44
CA ASN A 179 11.04 28.93 -29.58
C ASN A 179 10.74 30.39 -29.15
N GLU A 180 9.95 30.59 -28.11
CA GLU A 180 9.55 31.92 -27.59
C GLU A 180 10.55 32.48 -26.56
N LEU A 181 11.29 31.61 -25.87
CA LEU A 181 12.33 31.96 -24.89
C LEU A 181 13.65 31.25 -25.28
N PRO A 182 14.48 31.86 -26.14
CA PRO A 182 15.77 31.31 -26.53
C PRO A 182 16.78 31.25 -25.38
#